data_AF-A0AAD9X3U7-F1
#
_entry.id   AF-A0AAD9X3U7-F1
#
_cell.length_a   1.000
_cell.length_b   1.000
_cell.length_c   1.000
_cell.angle_alpha   90.00
_cell.angle_beta   90.00
_cell.angle_gamma   90.00
#
_symmetry.space_group_name_H-M   'P 1'
#
loop_
_entity.id
_entity.type
_entity.pdbx_description
1 polymer ?
#
loop_
_entity_poly.entity_id
_entity_poly.type
_entity_poly.pdbx_seq_one_letter_code
_entity_poly.pdbx_strand_id
1 'polypeptide(L)'
;MDSSRTQQHIPVTYERWSKVPSEIKEKIWKRAKLYFKLEEWSKKQILSSTSSKWRCFKSHLTSTYIVPFKDKPEVLKHPPSMYDFVEQKHWEAFVRIRLSEQWMKFRQIQKTRQGKDMYHHRISRKGYANLEVELKRSLGSNDEIERSVLWKEARVNKKGEYDNEAVRERAKRIDELIEKRKEGALSTSGSQDVLTMALETPDHRGQLRGLGQFVTPTSYFGRANSRLLSEEVRLMKQRVNFLEETMEKMSQEIRTMKELGQSAKLIMMQTLITLGRSVTKNKSRQVTLQRIDLMYLCKRYAV
;
A
#
# COMPACT_ATOMS: atom_id res chain seq x y z
N MET A 1 9.75 -11.03 30.53
CA MET A 1 11.11 -11.59 30.60
C MET A 1 12.05 -10.52 31.11
N ASP A 2 12.52 -10.67 32.34
CA ASP A 2 13.63 -9.88 32.84
C ASP A 2 14.83 -10.06 31.89
N SER A 3 15.32 -8.94 31.34
CA SER A 3 16.35 -8.94 30.31
C SER A 3 17.69 -9.48 30.83
N SER A 4 17.91 -9.38 32.15
CA SER A 4 19.14 -9.79 32.82
C SER A 4 19.46 -11.28 32.64
N ARG A 5 18.45 -12.17 32.71
CA ARG A 5 18.65 -13.63 32.76
C ARG A 5 18.83 -14.30 31.40
N THR A 6 18.29 -13.73 30.33
CA THR A 6 18.43 -14.30 28.97
C THR A 6 19.81 -14.03 28.36
N GLN A 7 20.50 -12.97 28.81
CA GLN A 7 21.80 -12.55 28.28
C GLN A 7 22.95 -13.45 28.77
N GLN A 8 22.80 -14.01 29.98
CA GLN A 8 23.78 -14.89 30.63
C GLN A 8 24.10 -16.15 29.82
N HIS A 9 23.16 -16.62 29.00
CA HIS A 9 23.30 -17.90 28.29
C HIS A 9 23.83 -17.76 26.86
N ILE A 10 24.09 -16.54 26.37
CA ILE A 10 24.53 -16.30 24.99
C ILE A 10 25.87 -15.57 24.99
N PRO A 11 26.98 -16.26 24.66
CA PRO A 11 28.29 -15.63 24.55
C PRO A 11 28.28 -14.38 23.66
N VAL A 12 28.91 -13.31 24.15
CA VAL A 12 29.00 -12.03 23.43
C VAL A 12 29.90 -12.09 22.18
N THR A 13 30.70 -13.15 22.07
CA THR A 13 31.64 -13.41 20.97
C THR A 13 30.95 -13.74 19.65
N TYR A 14 29.76 -14.34 19.65
CA TYR A 14 29.05 -14.65 18.41
C TYR A 14 28.75 -13.37 17.63
N GLU A 15 29.13 -13.32 16.36
CA GLU A 15 28.95 -12.13 15.51
C GLU A 15 27.46 -11.81 15.32
N ARG A 16 26.66 -12.82 14.95
CA ARG A 16 25.24 -12.71 14.59
C ARG A 16 24.41 -13.80 15.26
N TRP A 17 23.11 -13.53 15.45
CA TRP A 17 22.17 -14.50 16.03
C TRP A 17 22.06 -15.80 15.22
N SER A 18 22.26 -15.72 13.90
CA SER A 18 22.29 -16.90 13.03
C SER A 18 23.45 -17.85 13.35
N LYS A 19 24.57 -17.34 13.87
CA LYS A 19 25.75 -18.13 14.26
C LYS A 19 25.64 -18.72 15.67
N VAL A 20 24.64 -18.34 16.45
CA VAL A 20 24.38 -18.95 17.76
C VAL A 20 23.86 -20.37 17.54
N PRO A 21 24.50 -21.40 18.13
CA PRO A 21 24.07 -22.78 18.01
C PRO A 21 22.60 -23.01 18.41
N SER A 22 21.96 -23.98 17.76
CA SER A 22 20.58 -24.39 18.01
C SER A 22 20.36 -24.83 19.45
N GLU A 23 21.37 -25.44 20.05
CA GLU A 23 21.33 -26.01 21.40
C GLU A 23 21.17 -24.89 22.43
N ILE A 24 21.85 -23.75 22.21
CA ILE A 24 21.70 -22.55 23.05
C ILE A 24 20.30 -21.96 22.89
N LYS A 25 19.81 -21.86 21.65
CA LYS A 25 18.46 -21.37 21.37
C LYS A 25 17.38 -22.25 22.02
N GLU A 26 17.57 -23.57 21.99
CA GLU A 26 16.67 -24.54 22.60
C GLU A 26 16.71 -24.46 24.13
N LYS A 27 17.89 -24.29 24.75
CA LYS A 27 18.01 -24.05 26.19
C LYS A 27 17.25 -22.80 26.62
N ILE A 28 17.35 -21.71 25.86
CA ILE A 28 16.59 -20.48 26.10
C ILE A 28 15.09 -20.74 26.01
N TRP A 29 14.65 -21.49 24.99
CA TRP A 29 13.24 -21.84 24.82
C TRP A 29 12.69 -22.67 25.97
N LYS A 30 13.38 -23.76 26.36
CA LYS A 30 13.01 -24.60 27.51
C LYS A 30 12.93 -23.79 28.80
N ARG A 31 13.89 -22.88 29.01
CA ARG A 31 13.87 -22.00 30.18
C ARG A 31 12.70 -21.02 30.13
N ALA A 32 12.35 -20.48 28.97
CA ALA A 32 11.17 -19.64 28.81
C ALA A 32 9.88 -20.38 29.19
N LYS A 33 9.72 -21.62 28.72
CA LYS A 33 8.58 -22.49 29.08
C LYS A 33 8.47 -22.78 30.58
N LEU A 34 9.60 -22.85 31.28
CA LEU A 34 9.60 -23.11 32.72
C LEU A 34 8.92 -21.97 33.51
N TYR A 35 9.10 -20.72 33.08
CA TYR A 35 8.60 -19.55 33.82
C TYR A 35 7.26 -19.03 33.28
N PHE A 36 6.91 -19.34 32.04
CA PHE A 36 5.74 -18.81 31.37
C PHE A 36 4.96 -19.94 30.71
N LYS A 37 3.63 -19.86 30.78
CA LYS A 37 2.73 -20.73 29.99
C LYS A 37 2.86 -20.32 28.52
N LEU A 38 3.67 -21.05 27.75
CA LEU A 38 3.99 -20.72 26.36
C LEU A 38 3.71 -21.91 25.44
N GLU A 39 3.00 -21.62 24.36
CA GLU A 39 2.71 -22.55 23.27
C GLU A 39 3.84 -22.63 22.26
N GLU A 40 3.98 -23.77 21.56
CA GLU A 40 5.10 -24.01 20.63
C GLU A 40 5.15 -23.01 19.47
N TRP A 41 3.99 -22.54 18.99
CA TRP A 41 3.92 -21.55 17.92
C TRP A 41 4.60 -20.21 18.30
N SER A 42 4.68 -19.90 19.60
CA SER A 42 5.27 -18.65 20.10
C SER A 42 6.81 -18.68 20.13
N LYS A 43 7.42 -19.86 19.99
CA LYS A 43 8.89 -20.07 20.08
C LYS A 43 9.67 -19.10 19.20
N LYS A 44 9.24 -18.92 17.95
CA LYS A 44 9.89 -18.03 16.99
C LYS A 44 9.89 -16.58 17.49
N GLN A 45 8.79 -16.10 18.05
CA GLN A 45 8.68 -14.74 18.58
C GLN A 45 9.54 -14.55 19.83
N ILE A 46 9.58 -15.53 20.72
CA ILE A 46 10.41 -15.51 21.93
C ILE A 46 11.91 -15.49 21.57
N LEU A 47 12.34 -16.34 20.64
CA LEU A 47 13.72 -16.33 20.16
C LEU A 47 14.07 -15.03 19.44
N SER A 48 13.14 -14.47 18.66
CA SER A 48 13.32 -13.15 18.02
C SER A 48 13.48 -12.02 19.06
N SER A 49 12.64 -12.00 20.10
CA SER A 49 12.75 -11.04 21.21
C SER A 49 14.08 -11.20 21.94
N THR A 50 14.49 -12.43 22.22
CA THR A 50 15.76 -12.74 22.87
C THR A 50 16.96 -12.26 22.03
N SER A 51 16.93 -12.52 20.72
CA SER A 51 17.98 -12.04 19.81
C SER A 51 18.12 -10.51 19.83
N SER A 52 17.01 -9.80 19.98
CA SER A 52 17.00 -8.33 20.04
C SER A 52 17.57 -7.84 21.37
N LYS A 53 17.16 -8.43 22.50
CA LYS A 53 17.72 -8.12 23.82
C LYS A 53 19.23 -8.40 23.89
N TRP A 54 19.68 -9.52 23.33
CA TRP A 54 21.11 -9.85 23.26
C TRP A 54 21.91 -8.85 22.42
N ARG A 55 21.39 -8.42 21.25
CA ARG A 55 22.02 -7.35 20.46
C ARG A 55 22.07 -6.01 21.21
N CYS A 56 20.99 -5.64 21.90
CA CYS A 56 20.94 -4.45 22.75
C CYS A 56 21.98 -4.52 23.88
N PHE A 57 22.11 -5.66 24.54
CA PHE A 57 23.13 -5.89 25.57
C PHE A 57 24.54 -5.70 25.02
N LYS A 58 24.86 -6.34 23.88
CA LYS A 58 26.15 -6.14 23.22
C LYS A 58 26.39 -4.67 22.83
N SER A 59 25.35 -3.94 22.42
CA SER A 59 25.44 -2.51 22.11
C SER A 59 25.74 -1.70 23.37
N HIS A 60 25.03 -1.96 24.46
CA HIS A 60 25.21 -1.32 25.75
C HIS A 60 26.61 -1.54 26.33
N LEU A 61 27.12 -2.78 26.31
CA LEU A 61 28.50 -3.08 26.68
C LEU A 61 29.49 -2.22 25.89
N THR A 62 29.26 -2.11 24.59
CA THR A 62 30.16 -1.38 23.70
C THR A 62 30.11 0.14 23.94
N SER A 63 28.91 0.71 24.06
CA SER A 63 28.74 2.17 24.21
C SER A 63 29.15 2.68 25.58
N THR A 64 29.00 1.86 26.61
CA THR A 64 29.13 2.29 28.01
C THR A 64 30.49 1.89 28.59
N TYR A 65 30.97 0.69 28.28
CA TYR A 65 32.15 0.11 28.94
C TYR A 65 33.36 -0.09 28.03
N ILE A 66 33.20 -0.01 26.69
CA ILE A 66 34.33 -0.23 25.76
C ILE A 66 34.75 1.08 25.10
N VAL A 67 33.88 1.70 24.30
CA VAL A 67 34.21 2.89 23.50
C VAL A 67 34.69 4.08 24.36
N PRO A 68 34.08 4.40 25.52
CA PRO A 68 34.56 5.50 26.37
C PRO A 68 35.96 5.27 26.95
N PHE A 69 36.39 4.02 27.08
CA PHE A 69 37.66 3.63 27.69
C PHE A 69 38.65 3.06 26.68
N LYS A 70 38.46 3.33 25.39
CA LYS A 70 39.31 2.80 24.29
C LYS A 70 40.81 3.10 24.48
N ASP A 71 41.14 4.23 25.12
CA ASP A 71 42.51 4.70 25.33
C ASP A 71 43.08 4.25 26.70
N LYS A 72 42.28 3.53 27.51
CA LYS A 72 42.63 3.07 28.86
C LYS A 72 42.53 1.54 28.94
N PRO A 73 43.56 0.80 28.48
CA PRO A 73 43.52 -0.66 28.40
C PRO A 73 43.33 -1.33 29.76
N GLU A 74 43.82 -0.70 30.84
CA GLU A 74 43.68 -1.19 32.23
C GLU A 74 42.22 -1.41 32.65
N VAL A 75 41.32 -0.52 32.24
CA VAL A 75 39.89 -0.61 32.58
C VAL A 75 39.18 -1.71 31.78
N LEU A 76 39.74 -2.08 30.62
CA LEU A 76 39.16 -3.07 29.72
C LEU A 76 39.63 -4.50 30.00
N LYS A 77 40.56 -4.70 30.94
CA LYS A 77 41.10 -6.04 31.27
C LYS A 77 40.00 -7.00 31.69
N HIS A 78 39.04 -6.56 32.49
CA HIS A 78 37.99 -7.42 33.04
C HIS A 78 36.59 -6.95 32.62
N PRO A 79 35.61 -7.87 32.52
CA PRO A 79 34.22 -7.47 32.35
C PRO A 79 33.77 -6.61 33.53
N PRO A 80 32.81 -5.69 33.33
CA PRO A 80 32.23 -4.92 34.43
C PRO A 80 31.68 -5.86 35.51
N SER A 81 31.82 -5.49 36.79
CA SER A 81 31.42 -6.34 37.93
C SER A 81 29.96 -6.79 37.90
N MET A 82 29.06 -5.97 37.37
CA MET A 82 27.64 -6.29 37.17
C MET A 82 27.40 -7.43 36.14
N TYR A 83 28.40 -7.72 35.30
CA TYR A 83 28.35 -8.70 34.23
C TYR A 83 29.45 -9.77 34.39
N ASP A 84 29.69 -10.19 35.64
CA ASP A 84 30.61 -11.26 36.04
C ASP A 84 30.38 -12.60 35.31
N PHE A 85 29.13 -12.86 34.89
CA PHE A 85 28.77 -14.02 34.09
C PHE A 85 29.39 -14.04 32.68
N VAL A 86 29.97 -12.94 32.22
CA VAL A 86 30.70 -12.90 30.94
C VAL A 86 32.10 -13.47 31.18
N GLU A 87 32.35 -14.68 30.70
CA GLU A 87 33.67 -15.30 30.83
C GLU A 87 34.79 -14.39 30.29
N GLN A 88 35.92 -14.35 31.01
CA GLN A 88 37.08 -13.52 30.71
C GLN A 88 37.55 -13.66 29.25
N LYS A 89 37.70 -14.90 28.76
CA LYS A 89 38.07 -15.19 27.36
C LYS A 89 37.09 -14.58 26.34
N HIS A 90 35.81 -14.54 26.68
CA HIS A 90 34.76 -14.00 25.82
C HIS A 90 34.74 -12.48 25.85
N TRP A 91 35.03 -11.88 27.01
CA TRP A 91 35.21 -10.44 27.16
C TRP A 91 36.38 -9.93 26.33
N GLU A 92 37.57 -10.51 26.47
CA GLU A 92 38.77 -10.10 25.73
C GLU A 92 38.58 -10.17 24.21
N ALA A 93 38.04 -11.31 23.73
CA ALA A 93 37.73 -11.47 22.32
C ALA A 93 36.70 -10.44 21.82
N PHE A 94 35.71 -10.11 22.66
CA PHE A 94 34.69 -9.12 22.35
C PHE A 94 35.26 -7.70 22.29
N VAL A 95 36.09 -7.28 23.26
CA VAL A 95 36.77 -5.99 23.26
C VAL A 95 37.63 -5.83 22.01
N ARG A 96 38.44 -6.84 21.66
CA ARG A 96 39.26 -6.85 20.45
C ARG A 96 38.43 -6.63 19.18
N ILE A 97 37.29 -7.31 19.05
CA ILE A 97 36.39 -7.12 17.90
C ILE A 97 35.81 -5.71 17.88
N ARG A 98 35.37 -5.17 19.03
CA ARG A 98 34.73 -3.85 19.12
C ARG A 98 35.68 -2.68 18.92
N LEU A 99 36.97 -2.86 19.22
CA LEU A 99 37.99 -1.84 18.97
C LEU A 99 38.63 -1.96 17.58
N SER A 100 38.31 -3.01 16.81
CA SER A 100 38.82 -3.15 15.44
C SER A 100 38.35 -2.01 14.53
N GLU A 101 39.23 -1.60 13.61
CA GLU A 101 38.95 -0.53 12.66
C GLU A 101 37.71 -0.84 11.80
N GLN A 102 37.61 -2.08 11.31
CA GLN A 102 36.46 -2.54 10.52
C GLN A 102 35.14 -2.35 11.28
N TRP A 103 35.11 -2.72 12.56
CA TRP A 103 33.92 -2.59 13.37
C TRP A 103 33.57 -1.13 13.66
N MET A 104 34.57 -0.29 13.94
CA MET A 104 34.38 1.14 14.18
C MET A 104 33.83 1.86 12.94
N LYS A 105 34.34 1.54 11.75
CA LYS A 105 33.79 2.02 10.46
C LYS A 105 32.34 1.59 10.29
N PHE A 106 32.04 0.31 10.51
CA PHE A 106 30.67 -0.20 10.42
C PHE A 106 29.72 0.50 11.40
N ARG A 107 30.14 0.70 12.66
CA ARG A 107 29.38 1.43 13.67
C ARG A 107 29.08 2.86 13.22
N GLN A 108 30.07 3.57 12.68
CA GLN A 108 29.89 4.94 12.22
C GLN A 108 28.87 5.02 11.08
N ILE A 109 28.94 4.12 10.10
CA ILE A 109 27.95 4.03 9.02
C ILE A 109 26.54 3.82 9.58
N GLN A 110 26.36 2.91 10.56
CA GLN A 110 25.05 2.68 11.16
C GLN A 110 24.55 3.89 11.96
N LYS A 111 25.44 4.60 12.67
CA LYS A 111 25.09 5.86 13.35
C LYS A 111 24.62 6.93 12.38
N THR A 112 25.34 7.12 11.26
CA THR A 112 24.93 8.06 10.22
C THR A 112 23.58 7.69 9.62
N ARG A 113 23.29 6.39 9.41
CA ARG A 113 21.98 5.92 8.95
C ARG A 113 20.87 6.22 9.96
N GLN A 114 21.11 5.95 11.25
CA GLN A 114 20.14 6.25 12.31
C GLN A 114 19.87 7.76 12.42
N GLY A 115 20.90 8.60 12.25
CA GLY A 115 20.76 10.05 12.26
C GLY A 115 19.92 10.62 11.11
N LYS A 116 19.60 9.82 10.08
CA LYS A 116 18.69 10.19 9.00
C LYS A 116 17.22 9.89 9.30
N ASP A 117 16.90 9.30 10.46
CA ASP A 117 15.51 9.09 10.85
C ASP A 117 14.84 10.44 11.13
N MET A 118 13.93 10.84 10.25
CA MET A 118 13.26 12.14 10.33
C MET A 118 11.98 12.09 11.19
N TYR A 119 11.38 10.91 11.35
CA TYR A 119 9.99 10.78 11.79
C TYR A 119 9.88 9.99 13.10
N HIS A 120 10.60 10.43 14.12
CA HIS A 120 10.60 9.80 15.44
C HIS A 120 9.19 9.78 16.07
N HIS A 121 8.78 8.63 16.59
CA HIS A 121 7.50 8.48 17.31
C HIS A 121 7.61 8.87 18.79
N ARG A 122 6.48 9.24 19.41
CA ARG A 122 6.35 9.71 20.81
C ARG A 122 5.67 8.72 21.75
N ILE A 123 5.23 7.57 21.26
CA ILE A 123 4.52 6.55 22.05
C ILE A 123 5.38 5.79 23.08
N SER A 124 6.70 6.06 23.16
CA SER A 124 7.59 5.43 24.15
C SER A 124 7.42 3.90 24.20
N ARG A 125 7.33 3.31 25.41
CA ARG A 125 7.12 1.88 25.65
C ARG A 125 5.69 1.39 25.39
N LYS A 126 4.74 2.29 25.06
CA LYS A 126 3.35 1.94 24.76
C LYS A 126 3.27 1.06 23.52
N GLY A 127 3.96 1.46 22.45
CA GLY A 127 3.90 0.77 21.15
C GLY A 127 2.55 0.95 20.44
N TYR A 128 2.49 0.52 19.18
CA TYR A 128 1.31 0.75 18.32
C TYR A 128 0.08 -0.04 18.74
N ALA A 129 0.24 -1.28 19.20
CA ALA A 129 -0.90 -2.11 19.63
C ALA A 129 -1.68 -1.48 20.79
N ASN A 130 -0.98 -0.91 21.79
CA ASN A 130 -1.66 -0.23 22.90
C ASN A 130 -2.20 1.14 22.49
N LEU A 131 -1.54 1.84 21.56
CA LEU A 131 -2.07 3.09 20.99
C LEU A 131 -3.41 2.85 20.30
N GLU A 132 -3.50 1.80 19.49
CA GLU A 132 -4.73 1.45 18.78
C GLU A 132 -5.89 1.15 19.75
N VAL A 133 -5.62 0.40 20.82
CA VAL A 133 -6.61 0.10 21.86
C VAL A 133 -7.10 1.38 22.57
N GLU A 134 -6.20 2.31 22.87
CA GLU A 134 -6.59 3.60 23.47
C GLU A 134 -7.46 4.44 22.54
N LEU A 135 -7.12 4.50 21.24
CA LEU A 135 -7.89 5.23 20.25
C LEU A 135 -9.28 4.62 20.03
N LYS A 136 -9.37 3.29 19.94
CA LYS A 136 -10.67 2.58 19.88
C LYS A 136 -11.54 2.93 21.08
N ARG A 137 -10.95 2.94 22.28
CA ARG A 137 -11.63 3.32 23.51
C ARG A 137 -12.10 4.77 23.49
N SER A 138 -11.29 5.72 23.00
CA SER A 138 -11.68 7.13 22.94
C SER A 138 -12.76 7.41 21.90
N LEU A 139 -12.73 6.70 20.77
CA LEU A 139 -13.72 6.82 19.69
C LEU A 139 -15.04 6.11 20.02
N GLY A 140 -15.07 5.24 21.03
CA GLY A 140 -16.23 4.41 21.34
C GLY A 140 -16.58 3.40 20.25
N SER A 141 -15.65 3.13 19.32
CA SER A 141 -15.82 2.18 18.23
C SER A 141 -14.73 1.11 18.28
N ASN A 142 -15.11 -0.11 17.92
CA ASN A 142 -14.18 -1.22 17.73
C ASN A 142 -13.69 -1.36 16.28
N ASP A 143 -14.03 -0.40 15.41
CA ASP A 143 -13.62 -0.40 14.01
C ASP A 143 -12.09 -0.39 13.85
N GLU A 144 -11.61 -0.96 12.74
CA GLU A 144 -10.19 -1.00 12.42
C GLU A 144 -9.67 0.42 12.15
N ILE A 145 -8.61 0.80 12.88
CA ILE A 145 -8.00 2.12 12.72
C ILE A 145 -6.97 2.03 11.60
N GLU A 146 -7.12 2.89 10.59
CA GLU A 146 -6.18 2.97 9.48
C GLU A 146 -4.76 3.31 9.98
N ARG A 147 -3.75 2.63 9.43
CA ARG A 147 -2.35 2.81 9.85
C ARG A 147 -1.80 4.23 9.64
N SER A 148 -2.38 4.99 8.71
CA SER A 148 -2.07 6.41 8.48
C SER A 148 -2.41 7.25 9.72
N VAL A 149 -3.57 6.99 10.33
CA VAL A 149 -4.04 7.60 11.58
C VAL A 149 -3.14 7.17 12.73
N LEU A 150 -2.85 5.86 12.87
CA LEU A 150 -1.91 5.38 13.90
C LEU A 150 -0.53 6.04 13.78
N TRP A 151 -0.03 6.25 12.55
CA TRP A 151 1.24 6.91 12.31
C TRP A 151 1.23 8.38 12.77
N LYS A 152 0.13 9.10 12.51
CA LYS A 152 -0.08 10.48 12.97
C LYS A 152 -0.13 10.55 14.49
N GLU A 153 -1.04 9.81 15.10
CA GLU A 153 -1.25 9.79 16.56
C GLU A 153 0.01 9.37 17.31
N ALA A 154 0.79 8.46 16.73
CA ALA A 154 2.04 8.04 17.34
C ALA A 154 3.10 9.16 17.44
N ARG A 155 2.91 10.30 16.77
CA ARG A 155 3.87 11.42 16.71
C ARG A 155 3.35 12.70 17.37
N VAL A 156 2.14 12.66 17.90
CA VAL A 156 1.55 13.75 18.66
C VAL A 156 2.21 13.84 20.04
N ASN A 157 2.54 15.05 20.48
CA ASN A 157 3.07 15.31 21.81
C ASN A 157 1.93 15.35 22.86
N LYS A 158 2.25 15.51 24.15
CA LYS A 158 1.23 15.58 25.22
C LYS A 158 0.27 16.78 25.11
N LYS A 159 0.62 17.79 24.32
CA LYS A 159 -0.19 18.99 24.07
C LYS A 159 -1.11 18.85 22.85
N GLY A 160 -1.01 17.75 22.10
CA GLY A 160 -1.76 17.59 20.85
C GLY A 160 -1.04 18.11 19.60
N GLU A 161 0.25 18.46 19.69
CA GLU A 161 0.98 19.12 18.59
C GLU A 161 2.12 18.26 18.02
N TYR A 162 2.57 18.62 16.81
CA TYR A 162 3.78 18.07 16.19
C TYR A 162 4.97 19.02 16.38
N ASP A 163 5.98 18.57 17.12
CA ASP A 163 7.22 19.34 17.38
C ASP A 163 8.11 19.48 16.14
N ASN A 164 8.00 18.54 15.19
CA ASN A 164 8.83 18.48 14.00
C ASN A 164 8.04 18.93 12.78
N GLU A 165 8.53 19.95 12.08
CA GLU A 165 7.89 20.51 10.89
C GLU A 165 7.74 19.48 9.77
N ALA A 166 8.74 18.62 9.54
CA ALA A 166 8.65 17.55 8.55
C ALA A 166 7.57 16.53 8.91
N VAL A 167 7.31 16.29 10.20
CA VAL A 167 6.19 15.42 10.63
C VAL A 167 4.86 16.13 10.39
N ARG A 168 4.78 17.43 10.67
CA ARG A 168 3.59 18.26 10.48
C ARG A 168 3.17 18.31 9.00
N GLU A 169 4.11 18.53 8.10
CA GLU A 169 3.88 18.53 6.65
C GLU A 169 3.32 17.17 6.19
N ARG A 170 3.94 16.07 6.64
CA ARG A 170 3.49 14.71 6.28
C ARG A 170 2.13 14.38 6.90
N ALA A 171 1.83 14.85 8.12
CA ALA A 171 0.52 14.70 8.74
C ALA A 171 -0.57 15.44 7.96
N LYS A 172 -0.30 16.69 7.54
CA LYS A 172 -1.21 17.45 6.67
C LYS A 172 -1.44 16.72 5.35
N ARG A 173 -0.38 16.19 4.74
CA ARG A 173 -0.48 15.42 3.49
C ARG A 173 -1.33 14.16 3.65
N ILE A 174 -1.23 13.48 4.80
CA ILE A 174 -2.10 12.33 5.11
C ILE A 174 -3.57 12.79 5.11
N ASP A 175 -3.89 13.89 5.77
CA ASP A 175 -5.27 14.40 5.82
C ASP A 175 -5.81 14.75 4.43
N GLU A 176 -5.01 15.45 3.60
CA GLU A 176 -5.37 15.75 2.21
C GLU A 176 -5.67 14.48 1.39
N LEU A 177 -4.87 13.41 1.56
CA LEU A 177 -5.06 12.16 0.83
C LEU A 177 -6.27 11.37 1.35
N ILE A 178 -6.56 11.45 2.64
CA ILE A 178 -7.77 10.85 3.23
C ILE A 178 -9.01 11.54 2.65
N GLU A 179 -9.03 12.88 2.58
CA GLU A 179 -10.17 13.61 2.01
C GLU A 179 -10.36 13.31 0.52
N LYS A 180 -9.29 13.33 -0.28
CA LYS A 180 -9.35 12.93 -1.70
C LYS A 180 -9.86 11.51 -1.92
N ARG A 181 -9.58 10.59 -0.99
CA ARG A 181 -10.10 9.23 -1.02
C ARG A 181 -11.60 9.20 -0.70
N LYS A 182 -12.06 9.98 0.28
CA LYS A 182 -13.49 10.11 0.61
C LYS A 182 -14.30 10.71 -0.54
N GLU A 183 -13.72 11.67 -1.27
CA GLU A 183 -14.29 12.28 -2.47
C GLU A 183 -14.26 11.35 -3.70
N GLY A 184 -13.64 10.16 -3.60
CA GLY A 184 -13.51 9.22 -4.71
C GLY A 184 -12.45 9.60 -5.76
N ALA A 185 -11.72 10.70 -5.56
CA ALA A 185 -10.67 11.17 -6.45
C ALA A 185 -9.35 10.37 -6.32
N LEU A 186 -9.21 9.56 -5.27
CA LEU A 186 -8.02 8.73 -5.02
C LEU A 186 -8.41 7.26 -4.80
N SER A 187 -7.90 6.38 -5.67
CA SER A 187 -7.93 4.93 -5.45
C SER A 187 -6.61 4.48 -4.82
N THR A 188 -6.70 3.75 -3.71
CA THR A 188 -5.54 3.18 -3.00
C THR A 188 -5.64 1.66 -3.05
N SER A 189 -4.51 0.97 -3.23
CA SER A 189 -4.49 -0.49 -3.32
C SER A 189 -3.21 -1.10 -2.74
N GLY A 190 -3.40 -2.11 -1.89
CA GLY A 190 -2.31 -2.84 -1.25
C GLY A 190 -1.29 -1.89 -0.62
N SER A 191 -0.01 -2.06 -0.98
CA SER A 191 1.10 -1.27 -0.43
C SER A 191 1.15 0.20 -0.91
N GLN A 192 0.34 0.58 -1.91
CA GLN A 192 0.15 1.98 -2.33
C GLN A 192 -1.08 2.57 -1.63
N ASP A 193 -0.96 2.73 -0.32
CA ASP A 193 -1.99 3.32 0.53
C ASP A 193 -1.65 4.77 0.91
N VAL A 194 -2.56 5.41 1.64
CA VAL A 194 -2.43 6.80 2.11
C VAL A 194 -1.09 7.06 2.78
N LEU A 195 -0.64 6.16 3.67
CA LEU A 195 0.59 6.36 4.42
C LEU A 195 1.82 6.32 3.52
N THR A 196 1.91 5.32 2.63
CA THR A 196 3.04 5.20 1.70
C THR A 196 3.08 6.39 0.73
N MET A 197 1.92 6.82 0.23
CA MET A 197 1.82 8.00 -0.64
C MET A 197 2.22 9.28 0.06
N ALA A 198 1.78 9.47 1.31
CA ALA A 198 2.11 10.67 2.09
C ALA A 198 3.60 10.75 2.43
N LEU A 199 4.25 9.60 2.71
CA LEU A 199 5.67 9.53 3.05
C LEU A 199 6.61 9.46 1.85
N GLU A 200 6.07 9.33 0.63
CA GLU A 200 6.81 9.21 -0.64
C GLU A 200 7.89 8.12 -0.65
N THR A 201 7.82 7.19 0.30
CA THR A 201 8.83 6.15 0.48
C THR A 201 8.13 4.83 0.73
N PRO A 202 8.51 3.76 0.01
CA PRO A 202 7.92 2.46 0.23
C PRO A 202 8.28 1.93 1.62
N ASP A 203 7.41 1.08 2.16
CA ASP A 203 7.71 0.29 3.35
C ASP A 203 8.92 -0.61 3.13
N HIS A 204 9.67 -0.86 4.20
CA HIS A 204 10.78 -1.79 4.16
C HIS A 204 10.29 -3.24 4.10
N ARG A 205 11.07 -4.13 3.47
CA ARG A 205 10.73 -5.56 3.41
C ARG A 205 10.55 -6.14 4.81
N GLY A 206 9.36 -6.70 5.07
CA GLY A 206 9.04 -7.41 6.31
C GLY A 206 8.59 -6.54 7.47
N GLN A 207 8.47 -5.22 7.31
CA GLN A 207 7.98 -4.31 8.36
C GLN A 207 7.07 -3.25 7.76
N LEU A 208 5.94 -2.98 8.42
CA LEU A 208 5.06 -1.87 8.07
C LEU A 208 5.25 -0.70 9.04
N ARG A 209 5.30 0.51 8.48
CA ARG A 209 5.19 1.73 9.28
C ARG A 209 3.79 1.82 9.89
N GLY A 210 3.70 2.30 11.14
CA GLY A 210 2.43 2.55 11.81
C GLY A 210 1.78 1.36 12.52
N LEU A 211 2.34 0.14 12.44
CA LEU A 211 1.67 -1.09 12.93
C LEU A 211 2.53 -1.97 13.86
N GLY A 212 3.73 -1.51 14.20
CA GLY A 212 4.64 -2.22 15.10
C GLY A 212 5.45 -3.35 14.45
N GLN A 213 6.28 -4.02 15.25
CA GLN A 213 7.36 -4.89 14.75
C GLN A 213 6.89 -6.23 14.14
N PHE A 214 5.72 -6.74 14.55
CA PHE A 214 5.27 -8.09 14.19
C PHE A 214 4.29 -8.11 13.00
N VAL A 215 3.92 -6.95 12.47
CA VAL A 215 3.01 -6.84 11.34
C VAL A 215 3.83 -6.71 10.05
N THR A 216 3.59 -7.65 9.13
CA THR A 216 4.27 -7.69 7.83
C THR A 216 3.34 -7.18 6.73
N PRO A 217 3.88 -6.69 5.60
CA PRO A 217 3.06 -6.34 4.43
C PRO A 217 2.11 -7.47 4.03
N THR A 218 2.61 -8.70 4.03
CA THR A 218 1.84 -9.89 3.64
C THR A 218 0.70 -10.24 4.60
N SER A 219 0.88 -10.00 5.90
CA SER A 219 -0.18 -10.26 6.89
C SER A 219 -1.25 -9.18 6.89
N TYR A 220 -0.89 -7.94 6.54
CA TYR A 220 -1.80 -6.79 6.56
C TYR A 220 -2.55 -6.62 5.24
N PHE A 221 -1.83 -6.56 4.12
CA PHE A 221 -2.44 -6.42 2.79
C PHE A 221 -2.90 -7.74 2.18
N GLY A 222 -2.62 -8.87 2.85
CA GLY A 222 -2.79 -10.22 2.31
C GLY A 222 -1.70 -10.60 1.30
N ARG A 223 -1.71 -11.88 0.88
CA ARG A 223 -1.01 -12.29 -0.34
C ARG A 223 -1.94 -12.05 -1.51
N ALA A 224 -1.56 -11.16 -2.42
CA ALA A 224 -2.06 -11.24 -3.78
C ALA A 224 -1.70 -12.62 -4.33
N ASN A 225 -2.69 -13.50 -4.53
CA ASN A 225 -2.45 -14.73 -5.27
C ASN A 225 -2.25 -14.33 -6.73
N SER A 226 -1.00 -13.98 -7.07
CA SER A 226 -0.62 -13.40 -8.35
C SER A 226 -1.09 -14.23 -9.55
N ARG A 227 -1.27 -15.54 -9.39
CA ARG A 227 -1.83 -16.39 -10.45
C ARG A 227 -3.31 -16.14 -10.69
N LEU A 228 -4.13 -16.13 -9.64
CA LEU A 228 -5.57 -15.90 -9.75
C LEU A 228 -5.88 -14.48 -10.26
N LEU A 229 -5.17 -13.47 -9.74
CA LEU A 229 -5.30 -12.09 -10.20
C LEU A 229 -4.90 -11.93 -11.67
N SER A 230 -3.85 -12.61 -12.12
CA SER A 230 -3.47 -12.59 -13.54
C SER A 230 -4.51 -13.28 -14.44
N GLU A 231 -5.12 -14.38 -13.98
CA GLU A 231 -6.18 -15.09 -14.68
C GLU A 231 -7.45 -14.21 -14.81
N GLU A 232 -7.86 -13.56 -13.71
CA GLU A 232 -9.00 -12.64 -13.69
C GLU A 232 -8.77 -11.41 -14.57
N VAL A 233 -7.60 -10.79 -14.50
CA VAL A 233 -7.23 -9.65 -15.36
C VAL A 233 -7.22 -10.07 -16.83
N ARG A 234 -6.71 -11.28 -17.15
CA ARG A 234 -6.74 -11.82 -18.51
C ARG A 234 -8.18 -12.03 -19.00
N LEU A 235 -9.04 -12.63 -18.18
CA LEU A 235 -10.44 -12.85 -18.51
C LEU A 235 -11.20 -11.53 -18.66
N MET A 236 -10.93 -10.55 -17.81
CA MET A 236 -11.56 -9.24 -17.88
C MET A 236 -11.14 -8.47 -19.14
N LYS A 237 -9.87 -8.56 -19.56
CA LYS A 237 -9.43 -8.03 -20.86
C LYS A 237 -10.15 -8.70 -22.03
N GLN A 238 -10.32 -10.02 -21.99
CA GLN A 238 -11.09 -10.73 -23.04
C GLN A 238 -12.55 -10.26 -23.10
N ARG A 239 -13.18 -10.05 -21.94
CA ARG A 239 -14.55 -9.51 -21.87
C ARG A 239 -14.64 -8.08 -22.41
N VAL A 240 -13.68 -7.21 -22.08
CA VAL A 240 -13.65 -5.83 -22.59
C VAL A 240 -13.48 -5.82 -24.11
N ASN A 241 -12.53 -6.58 -24.65
CA ASN A 241 -12.33 -6.66 -26.11
C ASN A 241 -13.57 -7.17 -26.83
N PHE A 242 -14.23 -8.20 -26.28
CA PHE A 242 -15.49 -8.70 -26.84
C PHE A 242 -16.58 -7.61 -26.83
N LEU A 243 -16.71 -6.87 -25.74
CA LEU A 243 -17.67 -5.77 -25.65
C LEU A 243 -17.36 -4.67 -26.67
N GLU A 244 -16.09 -4.29 -26.84
CA GLU A 244 -15.64 -3.32 -27.85
C GLU A 244 -16.02 -3.79 -29.27
N GLU A 245 -15.74 -5.06 -29.60
CA GLU A 245 -16.13 -5.65 -30.89
C GLU A 245 -17.66 -5.64 -31.11
N THR A 246 -18.44 -5.94 -30.08
CA THR A 246 -19.91 -5.87 -30.18
C THR A 246 -20.42 -4.44 -30.35
N MET A 247 -19.80 -3.47 -29.68
CA MET A 247 -20.12 -2.06 -29.82
C MET A 247 -19.78 -1.53 -31.21
N GLU A 248 -18.67 -1.97 -31.79
CA GLU A 248 -18.27 -1.63 -33.17
C GLU A 248 -19.29 -2.15 -34.18
N LYS A 249 -19.71 -3.42 -34.05
CA LYS A 249 -20.75 -4.03 -34.90
C LYS A 249 -22.09 -3.31 -34.78
N MET A 250 -22.57 -3.07 -33.55
CA MET A 250 -23.80 -2.29 -33.34
C MET A 250 -23.70 -0.88 -33.92
N SER A 251 -22.53 -0.25 -33.82
CA SER A 251 -22.30 1.08 -34.41
C SER A 251 -22.37 1.05 -35.94
N GLN A 252 -21.85 0.00 -36.57
CA GLN A 252 -21.95 -0.21 -38.02
C GLN A 252 -23.40 -0.47 -38.45
N GLU A 253 -24.15 -1.30 -37.72
CA GLU A 253 -25.58 -1.54 -37.98
C GLU A 253 -26.42 -0.27 -37.85
N ILE A 254 -26.14 0.58 -36.86
CA ILE A 254 -26.81 1.88 -36.73
C ILE A 254 -26.51 2.78 -37.94
N ARG A 255 -25.28 2.75 -38.49
CA ARG A 255 -24.93 3.53 -39.69
C ARG A 255 -25.69 3.03 -40.91
N THR A 256 -25.72 1.72 -41.16
CA THR A 256 -26.44 1.16 -42.31
C THR A 256 -27.94 1.41 -42.20
N MET A 257 -28.54 1.28 -41.01
CA MET A 257 -29.94 1.64 -40.79
C MET A 257 -30.23 3.12 -41.07
N LYS A 258 -29.31 4.03 -40.71
CA LYS A 258 -29.45 5.47 -41.03
C LYS A 258 -29.40 5.72 -42.54
N GLU A 259 -28.49 5.08 -43.26
CA GLU A 259 -28.37 5.19 -44.72
C GLU A 259 -29.61 4.67 -45.44
N LEU A 260 -30.12 3.50 -45.03
CA LEU A 260 -31.38 2.95 -45.54
C LEU A 260 -32.56 3.90 -45.27
N GLY A 261 -32.63 4.50 -44.07
CA GLY A 261 -33.65 5.48 -43.73
C GLY A 261 -33.56 6.77 -44.57
N GLN A 262 -32.35 7.23 -44.90
CA GLN A 262 -32.14 8.36 -45.81
C GLN A 262 -32.54 8.02 -47.25
N SER A 263 -32.18 6.83 -47.73
CA SER A 263 -32.55 6.34 -49.06
C SER A 263 -34.07 6.19 -49.20
N ALA A 264 -34.75 5.61 -48.21
CA ALA A 264 -36.21 5.50 -48.19
C ALA A 264 -36.91 6.86 -48.24
N LYS A 265 -36.38 7.87 -47.50
CA LYS A 265 -36.88 9.25 -47.58
C LYS A 265 -36.71 9.84 -48.98
N LEU A 266 -35.57 9.61 -49.62
CA LEU A 266 -35.29 10.11 -50.98
C LEU A 266 -36.24 9.48 -52.01
N ILE A 267 -36.44 8.16 -51.95
CA ILE A 267 -37.36 7.43 -52.83
C ILE A 267 -38.78 7.96 -52.64
N MET A 268 -39.25 8.08 -51.40
CA MET A 268 -40.59 8.59 -51.10
C MET A 268 -40.80 10.01 -51.64
N MET A 269 -39.79 10.88 -51.51
CA MET A 269 -39.81 12.24 -52.07
C MET A 269 -39.88 12.23 -53.61
N GLN A 270 -39.11 11.36 -54.28
CA GLN A 270 -39.15 11.21 -55.75
C GLN A 270 -40.49 10.67 -56.25
N THR A 271 -41.09 9.70 -55.55
CA THR A 271 -42.42 9.17 -55.88
C THR A 271 -43.49 10.26 -55.75
N LEU A 272 -43.46 11.06 -54.68
CA LEU A 272 -44.39 12.18 -54.49
C LEU A 272 -44.25 13.24 -55.60
N ILE A 273 -43.02 13.59 -55.99
CA ILE A 273 -42.76 14.51 -57.12
C ILE A 273 -43.35 13.94 -58.43
N THR A 274 -43.20 12.63 -58.65
CA THR A 274 -43.66 11.97 -59.88
C THR A 274 -45.19 11.89 -59.96
N LEU A 275 -45.84 11.55 -58.84
CA LEU A 275 -47.31 11.59 -58.71
C LEU A 275 -47.84 13.03 -58.88
N GLY A 276 -47.16 14.03 -58.32
CA GLY A 276 -47.51 15.43 -58.55
C GLY A 276 -47.47 15.83 -60.04
N ARG A 277 -46.42 15.39 -60.77
CA ARG A 277 -46.28 15.63 -62.22
C ARG A 277 -47.31 14.88 -63.07
N SER A 278 -47.77 13.70 -62.66
CA SER A 278 -48.79 12.96 -63.40
C SER A 278 -50.18 13.59 -63.23
N VAL A 279 -50.51 14.05 -62.02
CA VAL A 279 -51.78 14.76 -61.73
C VAL A 279 -51.89 16.07 -62.51
N THR A 280 -50.81 16.85 -62.60
CA THR A 280 -50.80 18.09 -63.40
C THR A 280 -50.97 17.81 -64.89
N LYS A 281 -50.27 16.81 -65.44
CA LYS A 281 -50.48 16.36 -66.83
C LYS A 281 -51.91 15.91 -67.11
N ASN A 282 -52.53 15.19 -66.18
CA ASN A 282 -53.90 14.71 -66.36
C ASN A 282 -54.92 15.87 -66.34
N LYS A 283 -54.75 16.84 -65.44
CA LYS A 283 -55.55 18.08 -65.45
C LYS A 283 -55.39 18.86 -66.77
N SER A 284 -54.16 19.01 -67.27
CA SER A 284 -53.91 19.69 -68.55
C SER A 284 -54.60 18.98 -69.74
N ARG A 285 -54.62 17.64 -69.75
CA ARG A 285 -55.34 16.84 -70.75
C ARG A 285 -56.85 17.00 -70.65
N GLN A 286 -57.40 17.04 -69.44
CA GLN A 286 -58.83 17.20 -69.22
C GLN A 286 -59.33 18.58 -69.67
N VAL A 287 -58.55 19.64 -69.39
CA VAL A 287 -58.84 21.00 -69.87
C VAL A 287 -58.76 21.11 -71.39
N THR A 288 -57.81 20.41 -72.03
CA THR A 288 -57.72 20.37 -73.50
C THR A 288 -58.89 19.62 -74.11
N LEU A 289 -59.31 18.49 -73.54
CA LEU A 289 -60.51 17.75 -73.97
C LEU A 289 -61.78 18.59 -73.82
N GLN A 290 -61.96 19.27 -72.68
CA GLN A 290 -63.10 20.18 -72.48
C GLN A 290 -63.12 21.32 -73.50
N ARG A 291 -61.95 21.88 -73.87
CA ARG A 291 -61.84 22.88 -74.94
C ARG A 291 -62.21 22.32 -76.32
N ILE A 292 -61.83 21.07 -76.61
CA ILE A 292 -62.17 20.40 -77.86
C ILE A 292 -63.69 20.17 -77.92
N ASP A 293 -64.30 19.65 -76.86
CA ASP A 293 -65.75 19.44 -76.78
C ASP A 293 -66.52 20.76 -76.92
N LEU A 294 -66.05 21.85 -76.29
CA LEU A 294 -66.63 23.18 -76.47
C LEU A 294 -66.57 23.63 -77.95
N MET A 295 -65.45 23.39 -78.63
CA MET A 295 -65.31 23.72 -80.06
C MET A 295 -66.26 22.89 -80.95
N TYR A 296 -66.44 21.59 -80.64
CA TYR A 296 -67.39 20.74 -81.35
C TYR A 296 -68.84 21.17 -81.12
N LEU A 297 -69.20 21.56 -79.89
CA LEU A 297 -70.50 22.14 -79.58
C LEU A 297 -70.74 23.46 -80.34
N CYS A 298 -69.78 24.39 -80.33
CA CYS A 298 -69.90 25.65 -81.08
C CYS A 298 -70.07 25.42 -82.60
N LYS A 299 -69.42 24.41 -83.18
CA LYS A 299 -69.62 24.03 -84.60
C LYS A 299 -70.98 23.41 -84.89
N ARG A 300 -71.64 22.77 -83.91
CA ARG A 300 -72.93 22.08 -84.09
C ARG A 300 -74.14 23.03 -84.01
N TYR A 301 -73.96 24.21 -83.43
CA TYR A 301 -74.98 25.25 -83.27
C TYR A 301 -74.75 26.50 -84.14
N ALA A 302 -73.71 26.51 -84.97
CA ALA A 302 -73.53 27.51 -86.02
C ALA A 302 -74.31 27.07 -87.27
N VAL A 303 -75.57 27.47 -87.34
CA VAL A 303 -76.41 27.48 -88.56
C VAL A 303 -76.04 28.70 -89.38
#